data_AF-A0AAJ6NEL4-F1
#
_entry.id   AF-A0AAJ6NEL4-F1
#
_cell.length_a   1.000
_cell.length_b   1.000
_cell.length_c   1.000
_cell.angle_alpha   90.00
_cell.angle_beta   90.00
_cell.angle_gamma   90.00
#
_symmetry.space_group_name_H-M   'P 1'
#
loop_
_entity.id
_entity.type
_entity.pdbx_description
1 polymer ?
#
loop_
_entity_poly.entity_id
_entity_poly.type
_entity_poly.pdbx_seq_one_letter_code
_entity_poly.pdbx_strand_id
1 'polypeptide(L)'
;MKKLLVVSLLSIFLTACTSPYQIVKEMDKIEAAKELEYKKNKLDEVKKDQSVIDQKCEIFEDFRIKGLKTDGKYRVIKSTILNRPLFKDGKIVCSIFNTEGTNKVLVGENGIIDGLKYHVSYIDGGAKIGDDAWKGIREYKNREKLKNVLCNEDKITDKKTCRIYFGEDLEFVKTKGKFYLYVGKNHFPGRKSYIRLNKNRAITTGNNGFLSKNARKLYLSIKNDDSLVVAYTEWPYDNEKQSEIDTDRIETVRMIFEKISDEYLK
;
A
#
# COMPACT_ATOMS: atom_id res chain seq x y z
N MET A 1 25.96 39.19 -22.16
CA MET A 1 25.77 40.05 -20.97
C MET A 1 24.56 40.94 -21.18
N LYS A 2 23.48 40.68 -20.45
CA LYS A 2 22.45 41.62 -19.96
C LYS A 2 21.28 40.79 -19.44
N LYS A 3 21.50 40.20 -18.25
CA LYS A 3 20.45 39.96 -17.26
C LYS A 3 20.04 41.33 -16.71
N LEU A 4 18.84 41.41 -16.12
CA LEU A 4 18.13 42.59 -15.62
C LEU A 4 17.30 43.32 -16.67
N LEU A 5 16.02 42.94 -16.80
CA LEU A 5 14.90 43.90 -16.95
C LEU A 5 13.54 43.18 -17.03
N VAL A 6 13.14 42.42 -16.00
CA VAL A 6 11.72 42.11 -15.75
C VAL A 6 11.49 41.94 -14.24
N VAL A 7 11.77 42.99 -13.45
CA VAL A 7 11.31 43.08 -12.05
C VAL A 7 10.56 44.40 -11.78
N SER A 8 10.38 45.27 -12.78
CA SER A 8 9.76 46.59 -12.58
C SER A 8 8.34 46.68 -13.15
N LEU A 9 7.42 45.83 -12.70
CA LEU A 9 5.97 46.02 -12.97
C LEU A 9 5.07 45.45 -11.86
N LEU A 10 5.57 45.41 -10.62
CA LEU A 10 4.74 45.21 -9.42
C LEU A 10 4.99 46.33 -8.40
N SER A 11 5.00 47.55 -8.88
CA SER A 11 4.80 48.73 -8.06
C SER A 11 3.63 49.47 -8.70
N ILE A 12 2.66 49.88 -7.88
CA ILE A 12 1.41 50.58 -8.23
C ILE A 12 0.20 49.63 -8.37
N PHE A 13 -0.32 49.18 -7.22
CA PHE A 13 -1.71 49.32 -6.77
C PHE A 13 -1.91 48.51 -5.48
N LEU A 14 -1.49 49.07 -4.34
CA LEU A 14 -1.92 48.63 -3.01
C LEU A 14 -2.18 49.86 -2.14
N THR A 15 -3.26 50.58 -2.47
CA THR A 15 -4.01 51.34 -1.49
C THR A 15 -4.98 50.40 -0.78
N ALA A 16 -4.99 50.44 0.55
CA ALA A 16 -5.94 49.86 1.52
C ALA A 16 -5.65 48.44 2.11
N CYS A 17 -5.24 48.45 3.38
CA CYS A 17 -5.61 47.50 4.46
C CYS A 17 -5.56 45.98 4.23
N THR A 18 -4.67 45.43 3.40
CA THR A 18 -4.38 43.99 3.48
C THR A 18 -3.44 43.70 4.65
N SER A 19 -3.95 42.97 5.64
CA SER A 19 -3.17 42.50 6.79
C SER A 19 -1.94 41.71 6.31
N PRO A 20 -0.77 41.82 6.97
CA PRO A 20 0.41 40.99 6.69
C PRO A 20 0.09 39.49 6.60
N TYR A 21 -0.93 39.03 7.34
CA TYR A 21 -1.43 37.66 7.29
C TYR A 21 -2.02 37.28 5.92
N GLN A 22 -2.73 38.21 5.25
CA GLN A 22 -3.27 37.98 3.92
C GLN A 22 -2.16 37.92 2.86
N ILE A 23 -1.08 38.69 3.03
CA ILE A 23 0.08 38.65 2.13
C ILE A 23 0.79 37.30 2.21
N VAL A 24 1.04 36.79 3.42
CA VAL A 24 1.63 35.45 3.62
C VAL A 24 0.76 34.37 2.98
N LYS A 25 -0.56 34.42 3.20
CA LYS A 25 -1.51 33.46 2.62
C LYS A 25 -1.54 33.48 1.08
N GLU A 26 -1.38 34.65 0.46
CA GLU A 26 -1.28 34.75 -1.01
C GLU A 26 0.09 34.27 -1.53
N MET A 27 1.18 34.52 -0.80
CA MET A 27 2.49 33.96 -1.14
C MET A 27 2.50 32.44 -1.10
N ASP A 28 1.90 31.83 -0.06
CA ASP A 28 1.76 30.38 0.06
C ASP A 28 0.98 29.78 -1.12
N LYS A 29 -0.09 30.46 -1.57
CA LYS A 29 -0.87 30.04 -2.75
C LYS A 29 -0.05 30.11 -4.03
N ILE A 30 0.74 31.17 -4.23
CA ILE A 30 1.59 31.34 -5.40
C ILE A 30 2.69 30.27 -5.43
N GLU A 31 3.29 29.95 -4.29
CA GLU A 31 4.31 28.92 -4.19
C GLU A 31 3.73 27.53 -4.45
N ALA A 32 2.56 27.21 -3.89
CA ALA A 32 1.84 25.98 -4.18
C ALA A 32 1.46 25.85 -5.67
N ALA A 33 1.03 26.95 -6.31
CA ALA A 33 0.69 26.97 -7.73
C ALA A 33 1.92 26.70 -8.63
N LYS A 34 3.07 27.32 -8.30
CA LYS A 34 4.35 27.06 -9.01
C LYS A 34 4.81 25.61 -8.84
N GLU A 35 4.64 25.04 -7.65
CA GLU A 35 4.98 23.64 -7.41
C GLU A 35 4.07 22.68 -8.20
N LEU A 36 2.76 22.99 -8.28
CA LEU A 36 1.79 22.23 -9.06
C LEU A 36 2.11 22.28 -10.57
N GLU A 37 2.42 23.46 -11.10
CA GLU A 37 2.79 23.65 -12.50
C GLU A 37 4.10 22.93 -12.84
N TYR A 38 5.10 23.00 -11.95
CA TYR A 38 6.34 22.24 -12.08
C TYR A 38 6.09 20.73 -12.13
N LYS A 39 5.27 20.19 -11.21
CA LYS A 39 4.87 18.77 -11.19
C LYS A 39 4.16 18.37 -12.48
N LYS A 40 3.25 19.22 -12.99
CA LYS A 40 2.51 18.98 -14.24
C LYS A 40 3.46 18.89 -15.44
N ASN A 41 4.34 19.87 -15.62
CA ASN A 41 5.30 19.89 -16.74
C ASN A 41 6.26 18.67 -16.69
N LYS A 42 6.70 18.30 -15.48
CA LYS A 42 7.55 17.13 -15.26
C LYS A 42 6.86 15.80 -15.53
N LEU A 43 5.54 15.74 -15.38
CA LEU A 43 4.73 14.57 -15.68
C LEU A 43 4.45 14.45 -17.19
N ASP A 44 4.33 15.56 -17.90
CA ASP A 44 4.16 15.57 -19.36
C ASP A 44 5.41 15.04 -20.09
N GLU A 45 6.60 15.20 -19.50
CA GLU A 45 7.83 14.54 -19.99
C GLU A 45 7.76 13.02 -19.84
N VAL A 46 7.29 12.53 -18.68
CA VAL A 46 7.15 11.09 -18.39
C VAL A 46 6.21 10.42 -19.40
N LYS A 47 5.09 11.07 -19.71
CA LYS A 47 4.05 10.55 -20.62
C LYS A 47 4.48 10.45 -22.08
N LYS A 48 5.63 11.03 -22.44
CA LYS A 48 6.19 10.97 -23.81
C LYS A 48 7.24 9.87 -23.96
N ASP A 49 7.72 9.28 -22.87
CA ASP A 49 8.69 8.19 -22.93
C ASP A 49 8.00 6.89 -23.37
N GLN A 50 8.50 6.28 -24.44
CA GLN A 50 7.87 5.09 -25.03
C GLN A 50 7.78 3.93 -24.03
N SER A 51 8.79 3.73 -23.17
CA SER A 51 8.79 2.64 -22.19
C SER A 51 7.64 2.77 -21.18
N VAL A 52 7.22 4.02 -20.92
CA VAL A 52 6.11 4.35 -20.03
C VAL A 52 4.77 4.30 -20.75
N ILE A 53 4.71 4.78 -22.00
CA ILE A 53 3.51 4.66 -22.87
C ILE A 53 3.09 3.20 -23.01
N ASP A 54 4.06 2.30 -23.18
CA ASP A 54 3.83 0.86 -23.33
C ASP A 54 3.15 0.23 -22.11
N GLN A 55 3.25 0.85 -20.92
CA GLN A 55 2.58 0.40 -19.70
C GLN A 55 1.09 0.75 -19.67
N LYS A 56 0.61 1.61 -20.57
CA LYS A 56 -0.80 2.04 -20.67
C LYS A 56 -1.36 2.59 -19.34
N CYS A 57 -0.54 3.33 -18.61
CA CYS A 57 -0.91 3.92 -17.33
C CYS A 57 -2.01 4.97 -17.49
N GLU A 58 -3.04 4.86 -16.67
CA GLU A 58 -4.15 5.82 -16.58
C GLU A 58 -3.90 6.85 -15.47
N ILE A 59 -3.16 6.46 -14.44
CA ILE A 59 -2.80 7.28 -13.29
C ILE A 59 -1.29 7.39 -13.22
N PHE A 60 -0.80 8.59 -12.89
CA PHE A 60 0.62 8.85 -12.70
C PHE A 60 0.87 9.51 -11.35
N GLU A 61 1.84 9.01 -10.62
CA GLU A 61 2.25 9.53 -9.31
C GLU A 61 3.73 9.87 -9.33
N ASP A 62 4.09 11.11 -9.06
CA ASP A 62 5.48 11.56 -9.07
C ASP A 62 6.02 11.70 -7.63
N PHE A 63 6.86 10.75 -7.24
CA PHE A 63 7.54 10.70 -5.95
C PHE A 63 9.02 11.11 -6.06
N ARG A 64 9.43 11.73 -7.17
CA ARG A 64 10.83 12.15 -7.36
C ARG A 64 11.22 13.24 -6.37
N ILE A 65 12.38 13.07 -5.76
CA ILE A 65 13.03 14.06 -4.90
C ILE A 65 13.64 15.16 -5.77
N LYS A 66 13.27 16.41 -5.48
CA LYS A 66 13.78 17.60 -6.19
C LYS A 66 15.31 17.72 -6.02
N GLY A 67 16.00 18.06 -7.11
CA GLY A 67 17.44 18.35 -7.09
C GLY A 67 18.37 17.14 -7.28
N LEU A 68 17.84 15.90 -7.28
CA LEU A 68 18.62 14.73 -7.66
C LEU A 68 18.85 14.70 -9.18
N LYS A 69 20.12 14.60 -9.58
CA LYS A 69 20.50 14.42 -10.99
C LYS A 69 20.14 13.00 -11.45
N THR A 70 19.57 12.90 -12.64
CA THR A 70 19.25 11.62 -13.30
C THR A 70 19.74 11.66 -14.75
N ASP A 71 19.91 10.48 -15.36
CA ASP A 71 20.24 10.30 -16.78
C ASP A 71 19.11 10.72 -17.74
N GLY A 72 17.99 11.22 -17.22
CA GLY A 72 16.80 11.60 -17.98
C GLY A 72 16.00 10.41 -18.53
N LYS A 73 16.48 9.18 -18.33
CA LYS A 73 15.83 7.96 -18.82
C LYS A 73 14.84 7.45 -17.78
N TYR A 74 13.82 6.76 -18.26
CA TYR A 74 12.86 6.04 -17.44
C TYR A 74 13.09 4.53 -17.55
N ARG A 75 13.24 3.87 -16.40
CA ARG A 75 13.42 2.42 -16.32
C ARG A 75 12.20 1.82 -15.65
N VAL A 76 11.39 1.13 -16.43
CA VAL A 76 10.26 0.37 -15.91
C VAL A 76 10.78 -0.83 -15.14
N ILE A 77 10.39 -0.94 -13.87
CA ILE A 77 10.70 -2.10 -13.06
C ILE A 77 9.83 -3.26 -13.56
N LYS A 78 10.49 -4.37 -13.91
CA LYS A 78 9.83 -5.56 -14.44
C LYS A 78 8.76 -6.07 -13.46
N SER A 79 7.55 -6.28 -13.97
CA SER A 79 6.49 -6.95 -13.21
C SER A 79 6.78 -8.44 -13.03
N THR A 80 6.42 -8.97 -11.86
CA THR A 80 6.44 -10.43 -11.58
C THR A 80 5.07 -11.09 -11.70
N ILE A 81 4.00 -10.31 -11.88
CA ILE A 81 2.63 -10.79 -11.72
C ILE A 81 1.82 -10.60 -12.99
N LEU A 82 1.84 -9.42 -13.59
CA LEU A 82 0.90 -9.05 -14.66
C LEU A 82 1.44 -7.96 -15.57
N ASN A 83 0.89 -7.93 -16.79
CA ASN A 83 0.98 -6.81 -17.73
C ASN A 83 -0.41 -6.21 -18.04
N ARG A 84 -1.43 -6.52 -17.24
CA ARG A 84 -2.83 -6.11 -17.42
C ARG A 84 -3.54 -5.96 -16.07
N PRO A 85 -4.65 -5.20 -16.01
CA PRO A 85 -5.49 -5.11 -14.82
C PRO A 85 -5.89 -6.50 -14.28
N LEU A 86 -5.75 -6.68 -12.96
CA LEU A 86 -6.17 -7.86 -12.20
C LEU A 86 -7.70 -7.88 -12.06
N PHE A 87 -8.32 -6.70 -11.94
CA PHE A 87 -9.77 -6.51 -11.93
C PHE A 87 -10.24 -5.68 -13.12
N LYS A 88 -11.49 -5.91 -13.55
CA LYS A 88 -12.06 -5.33 -14.78
C LYS A 88 -12.00 -3.80 -14.81
N ASP A 89 -12.31 -3.15 -13.68
CA ASP A 89 -12.37 -1.69 -13.56
C ASP A 89 -11.12 -1.12 -12.84
N GLY A 90 -10.07 -1.95 -12.71
CA GLY A 90 -8.79 -1.55 -12.16
C GLY A 90 -8.03 -0.62 -13.11
N LYS A 91 -7.45 0.44 -12.56
CA LYS A 91 -6.70 1.44 -13.29
C LYS A 91 -5.22 1.25 -13.12
N ILE A 92 -4.47 1.21 -14.23
CA ILE A 92 -3.02 1.06 -14.16
C ILE A 92 -2.37 2.37 -13.68
N VAL A 93 -1.49 2.24 -12.68
CA VAL A 93 -0.77 3.33 -12.03
C VAL A 93 0.72 3.23 -12.39
N CYS A 94 1.29 4.33 -12.86
CA CYS A 94 2.74 4.51 -12.99
C CYS A 94 3.24 5.41 -11.86
N SER A 95 3.97 4.85 -10.90
CA SER A 95 4.60 5.60 -9.81
C SER A 95 6.08 5.84 -10.14
N ILE A 96 6.48 7.10 -10.23
CA ILE A 96 7.82 7.53 -10.67
C ILE A 96 8.66 7.91 -9.48
N PHE A 97 9.85 7.34 -9.39
CA PHE A 97 10.84 7.62 -8.35
C PHE A 97 12.16 7.95 -9.01
N ASN A 98 13.02 8.69 -8.32
CA ASN A 98 14.41 8.85 -8.69
C ASN A 98 15.30 8.24 -7.61
N THR A 99 16.21 7.39 -8.04
CA THR A 99 17.30 6.84 -7.23
C THR A 99 18.59 7.21 -7.93
N GLU A 100 19.68 7.42 -7.18
CA GLU A 100 21.00 7.86 -7.67
C GLU A 100 21.27 7.58 -9.15
N GLY A 101 21.04 8.58 -10.01
CA GLY A 101 21.35 8.54 -11.44
C GLY A 101 20.24 8.09 -12.40
N THR A 102 19.07 7.61 -11.96
CA THR A 102 18.02 7.16 -12.91
C THR A 102 16.59 7.35 -12.39
N ASN A 103 15.63 7.53 -13.31
CA ASN A 103 14.21 7.48 -12.98
C ASN A 103 13.70 6.05 -13.08
N LYS A 104 13.04 5.57 -12.03
CA LYS A 104 12.39 4.27 -11.98
C LYS A 104 10.88 4.45 -12.09
N VAL A 105 10.24 3.58 -12.85
CA VAL A 105 8.79 3.53 -13.01
C VAL A 105 8.29 2.22 -12.45
N LEU A 106 7.49 2.32 -11.40
CA LEU A 106 6.82 1.19 -10.77
C LEU A 106 5.40 1.14 -11.33
N VAL A 107 5.01 -0.05 -11.78
CA VAL A 107 3.66 -0.28 -12.30
C VAL A 107 2.84 -0.98 -11.24
N GLY A 108 1.60 -0.55 -11.09
CA GLY A 108 0.62 -1.16 -10.20
C GLY A 108 -0.80 -0.90 -10.68
N GLU A 109 -1.74 -1.18 -9.80
CA GLU A 109 -3.17 -1.02 -10.06
C GLU A 109 -3.89 -0.45 -8.87
N ASN A 110 -4.75 0.54 -9.13
CA ASN A 110 -5.71 1.05 -8.17
C ASN A 110 -7.12 0.65 -8.61
N GLY A 111 -7.96 0.25 -7.65
CA GLY A 111 -9.37 0.04 -7.94
C GLY A 111 -10.24 0.08 -6.69
N ILE A 112 -11.54 -0.02 -6.92
CA ILE A 112 -12.56 -0.06 -5.88
C ILE A 112 -13.42 -1.29 -6.13
N ILE A 113 -13.65 -2.05 -5.07
CA ILE A 113 -14.56 -3.20 -5.08
C ILE A 113 -15.46 -3.06 -3.85
N ASP A 114 -16.78 -3.06 -4.05
CA ASP A 114 -17.77 -2.92 -2.96
C ASP A 114 -17.48 -1.71 -2.03
N GLY A 115 -17.04 -0.59 -2.62
CA GLY A 115 -16.65 0.63 -1.90
C GLY A 115 -15.30 0.55 -1.18
N LEU A 116 -14.64 -0.62 -1.15
CA LEU A 116 -13.31 -0.82 -0.57
C LEU A 116 -12.22 -0.55 -1.62
N LYS A 117 -11.30 0.36 -1.31
CA LYS A 117 -10.17 0.66 -2.20
C LYS A 117 -9.07 -0.38 -2.04
N TYR A 118 -8.35 -0.62 -3.14
CA TYR A 118 -7.11 -1.38 -3.12
C TYR A 118 -6.04 -0.74 -4.00
N HIS A 119 -4.78 -0.99 -3.64
CA HIS A 119 -3.60 -0.74 -4.46
C HIS A 119 -2.77 -2.03 -4.54
N VAL A 120 -2.40 -2.49 -5.73
CA VAL A 120 -1.50 -3.63 -5.93
C VAL A 120 -0.24 -3.18 -6.68
N SER A 121 0.92 -3.51 -6.15
CA SER A 121 2.21 -3.41 -6.83
C SER A 121 2.40 -4.62 -7.74
N TYR A 122 2.67 -4.39 -9.03
CA TYR A 122 2.92 -5.49 -9.96
C TYR A 122 4.35 -6.03 -9.90
N ILE A 123 5.23 -5.41 -9.12
CA ILE A 123 6.64 -5.81 -8.98
C ILE A 123 6.75 -7.07 -8.15
N ASP A 124 5.94 -7.19 -7.12
CA ASP A 124 6.07 -8.20 -6.07
C ASP A 124 4.74 -8.69 -5.54
N GLY A 125 3.61 -8.05 -5.88
CA GLY A 125 2.28 -8.44 -5.39
C GLY A 125 1.99 -7.92 -4.00
N GLY A 126 2.84 -7.01 -3.52
CA GLY A 126 2.50 -6.20 -2.36
C GLY A 126 1.22 -5.43 -2.64
N ALA A 127 0.27 -5.47 -1.71
CA ALA A 127 -0.96 -4.71 -1.85
C ALA A 127 -1.41 -4.08 -0.55
N LYS A 128 -2.21 -3.03 -0.68
CA LYS A 128 -2.92 -2.38 0.42
C LYS A 128 -4.40 -2.43 0.11
N ILE A 129 -5.19 -2.79 1.10
CA ILE A 129 -6.65 -2.88 0.99
C ILE A 129 -7.25 -2.10 2.15
N GLY A 130 -8.17 -1.18 1.86
CA GLY A 130 -8.80 -0.32 2.86
C GLY A 130 -9.00 1.11 2.36
N ASP A 131 -9.74 1.92 3.11
CA ASP A 131 -10.19 3.26 2.68
C ASP A 131 -9.05 4.24 2.36
N ASP A 132 -7.86 3.98 2.92
CA ASP A 132 -6.62 4.74 2.72
C ASP A 132 -5.61 4.05 1.78
N ALA A 133 -6.00 2.99 1.04
CA ALA A 133 -5.09 2.18 0.22
C ALA A 133 -4.27 2.98 -0.81
N TRP A 134 -4.78 4.12 -1.27
CA TRP A 134 -4.14 5.00 -2.26
C TRP A 134 -3.35 6.16 -1.65
N LYS A 135 -3.40 6.36 -0.34
CA LYS A 135 -2.66 7.44 0.30
C LYS A 135 -1.18 7.07 0.40
N GLY A 136 -0.32 8.08 0.30
CA GLY A 136 1.13 7.92 0.50
C GLY A 136 1.48 7.60 1.97
N ILE A 137 2.71 7.12 2.20
CA ILE A 137 3.19 6.65 3.53
C ILE A 137 3.02 7.69 4.66
N ARG A 138 2.99 8.98 4.31
CA ARG A 138 2.95 10.10 5.25
C ARG A 138 1.55 10.60 5.61
N GLU A 139 0.50 10.09 4.96
CA GLU A 139 -0.87 10.60 5.10
C GLU A 139 -1.82 9.63 5.85
N TYR A 140 -1.28 8.53 6.38
CA TYR A 140 -2.08 7.52 7.05
C TYR A 140 -2.47 7.97 8.45
N LYS A 141 -3.75 8.36 8.61
CA LYS A 141 -4.34 8.58 9.94
C LYS A 141 -4.75 7.25 10.60
N ASN A 142 -5.08 6.22 9.81
CA ASN A 142 -5.63 4.95 10.30
C ASN A 142 -4.89 3.72 9.72
N ARG A 143 -3.57 3.61 9.93
CA ARG A 143 -2.77 2.47 9.40
C ARG A 143 -3.30 1.10 9.83
N GLU A 144 -3.87 1.02 11.02
CA GLU A 144 -4.36 -0.23 11.62
C GLU A 144 -5.56 -0.84 10.88
N LYS A 145 -6.30 -0.02 10.11
CA LYS A 145 -7.43 -0.49 9.31
C LYS A 145 -7.02 -1.03 7.94
N LEU A 146 -5.81 -0.73 7.48
CA LEU A 146 -5.31 -1.25 6.20
C LEU A 146 -4.93 -2.71 6.34
N LYS A 147 -5.41 -3.54 5.41
CA LYS A 147 -4.94 -4.92 5.27
C LYS A 147 -3.79 -4.91 4.26
N ASN A 148 -2.63 -5.33 4.74
CA ASN A 148 -1.42 -5.37 3.92
C ASN A 148 -1.25 -6.78 3.38
N VAL A 149 -1.04 -6.89 2.07
CA VAL A 149 -0.66 -8.12 1.39
C VAL A 149 0.82 -8.05 1.08
N LEU A 150 1.54 -9.12 1.36
CA LEU A 150 2.94 -9.29 0.99
C LEU A 150 3.08 -10.63 0.27
N CYS A 151 3.61 -10.60 -0.94
CA CYS A 151 3.99 -11.79 -1.67
C CYS A 151 5.52 -11.81 -1.84
N ASN A 152 6.12 -12.98 -1.68
CA ASN A 152 7.56 -13.14 -1.77
C ASN A 152 7.91 -14.55 -2.26
N GLU A 153 9.10 -14.68 -2.82
CA GLU A 153 9.70 -15.95 -3.23
C GLU A 153 10.94 -16.17 -2.38
N ASP A 154 10.98 -17.30 -1.68
CA ASP A 154 12.16 -17.75 -0.96
C ASP A 154 13.27 -18.09 -1.96
N LYS A 155 14.39 -17.36 -1.93
CA LYS A 155 15.49 -17.49 -2.91
C LYS A 155 16.35 -18.74 -2.74
N ILE A 156 16.12 -19.53 -1.70
CA ILE A 156 16.81 -20.81 -1.46
C ILE A 156 15.97 -21.97 -1.98
N THR A 157 14.65 -21.91 -1.79
CA THR A 157 13.73 -23.01 -2.07
C THR A 157 12.79 -22.76 -3.25
N ASP A 158 12.85 -21.58 -3.85
CA ASP A 158 11.97 -21.08 -4.91
C ASP A 158 10.47 -21.14 -4.55
N LYS A 159 10.18 -21.21 -3.24
CA LYS A 159 8.81 -21.28 -2.75
C LYS A 159 8.20 -19.89 -2.71
N LYS A 160 7.17 -19.70 -3.52
CA LYS A 160 6.31 -18.52 -3.49
C LYS A 160 5.31 -18.60 -2.34
N THR A 161 5.17 -17.50 -1.60
CA THR A 161 4.21 -17.34 -0.51
C THR A 161 3.56 -15.97 -0.57
N CYS A 162 2.27 -15.90 -0.28
CA CYS A 162 1.54 -14.64 -0.10
C CYS A 162 0.92 -14.60 1.30
N ARG A 163 0.94 -13.44 1.93
CA ARG A 163 0.53 -13.20 3.30
C ARG A 163 -0.43 -12.03 3.32
N ILE A 164 -1.45 -12.07 4.15
CA ILE A 164 -2.30 -10.92 4.45
C ILE A 164 -2.35 -10.68 5.96
N TYR A 165 -2.08 -9.44 6.35
CA TYR A 165 -2.01 -9.00 7.74
C TYR A 165 -3.29 -8.27 8.14
N PHE A 166 -3.83 -8.66 9.29
CA PHE A 166 -4.94 -8.01 9.98
C PHE A 166 -4.39 -7.36 11.24
N GLY A 167 -3.89 -6.14 11.10
CA GLY A 167 -3.10 -5.49 12.13
C GLY A 167 -1.78 -6.23 12.36
N GLU A 168 -1.33 -6.28 13.62
CA GLU A 168 -0.09 -6.96 14.02
C GLU A 168 -0.34 -8.35 14.63
N ASP A 169 -1.60 -8.70 14.88
CA ASP A 169 -1.96 -9.83 15.74
C ASP A 169 -2.53 -11.03 14.96
N LEU A 170 -2.79 -10.90 13.65
CA LEU A 170 -3.30 -11.98 12.83
C LEU A 170 -2.76 -11.93 11.39
N GLU A 171 -2.24 -13.06 10.93
CA GLU A 171 -1.72 -13.22 9.56
C GLU A 171 -2.26 -14.51 8.94
N PHE A 172 -2.80 -14.41 7.73
CA PHE A 172 -3.09 -15.57 6.89
C PHE A 172 -2.04 -15.72 5.81
N VAL A 173 -1.52 -16.94 5.64
CA VAL A 173 -0.48 -17.25 4.65
C VAL A 173 -1.00 -18.28 3.67
N LYS A 174 -0.83 -18.00 2.38
CA LYS A 174 -1.19 -18.87 1.28
C LYS A 174 0.06 -19.21 0.47
N THR A 175 0.19 -20.50 0.16
CA THR A 175 1.19 -21.03 -0.77
C THR A 175 0.48 -21.93 -1.78
N LYS A 176 1.20 -22.47 -2.76
CA LYS A 176 0.61 -23.38 -3.75
C LYS A 176 -0.02 -24.60 -3.05
N GLY A 177 -1.35 -24.61 -2.97
CA GLY A 177 -2.15 -25.67 -2.37
C GLY A 177 -2.18 -25.72 -0.83
N LYS A 178 -1.54 -24.79 -0.11
CA LYS A 178 -1.56 -24.77 1.36
C LYS A 178 -1.99 -23.41 1.91
N PHE A 179 -2.56 -23.46 3.11
CA PHE A 179 -3.04 -22.30 3.83
C PHE A 179 -2.65 -22.42 5.29
N TYR A 180 -2.17 -21.34 5.87
CA TYR A 180 -1.70 -21.27 7.24
C TYR A 180 -2.23 -20.01 7.89
N LEU A 181 -2.19 -20.02 9.21
CA LEU A 181 -2.53 -18.91 10.06
C LEU A 181 -1.42 -18.72 11.09
N TYR A 182 -1.08 -17.46 11.37
CA TYR A 182 -0.30 -17.07 12.52
C TYR A 182 -1.14 -16.11 13.37
N VAL A 183 -1.15 -16.35 14.68
CA VAL A 183 -1.84 -15.53 15.67
C VAL A 183 -0.77 -14.93 16.57
N GLY A 184 -0.67 -13.60 16.61
CA GLY A 184 0.27 -12.82 17.40
C GLY A 184 1.65 -12.64 16.78
N LYS A 185 2.54 -12.04 17.56
CA LYS A 185 3.95 -11.77 17.23
C LYS A 185 4.84 -11.96 18.47
N ASN A 186 6.14 -12.08 18.26
CA ASN A 186 7.16 -12.18 19.34
C ASN A 186 6.75 -13.15 20.46
N HIS A 187 6.43 -14.40 20.14
CA HIS A 187 5.83 -15.34 21.10
C HIS A 187 6.71 -15.62 22.32
N PHE A 188 6.12 -15.54 23.51
CA PHE A 188 6.76 -16.02 24.73
C PHE A 188 6.96 -17.56 24.65
N PRO A 189 8.17 -18.08 24.92
CA PRO A 189 8.46 -19.51 24.78
C PRO A 189 7.50 -20.40 25.60
N GLY A 190 6.96 -21.43 24.94
CA GLY A 190 6.09 -22.43 25.58
C GLY A 190 4.64 -21.99 25.79
N ARG A 191 4.28 -20.73 25.52
CA ARG A 191 2.89 -20.24 25.56
C ARG A 191 2.19 -20.51 24.23
N LYS A 192 0.90 -20.85 24.29
CA LYS A 192 0.06 -21.05 23.11
C LYS A 192 -0.71 -19.77 22.81
N SER A 193 -1.15 -19.63 21.55
CA SER A 193 -2.06 -18.56 21.15
C SER A 193 -3.44 -19.13 20.86
N TYR A 194 -4.44 -18.26 20.83
CA TYR A 194 -5.84 -18.64 20.67
C TYR A 194 -6.52 -17.73 19.67
N ILE A 195 -7.46 -18.29 18.92
CA ILE A 195 -8.36 -17.56 18.04
C ILE A 195 -9.78 -18.03 18.28
N ARG A 196 -10.71 -17.08 18.44
CA ARG A 196 -12.13 -17.36 18.68
C ARG A 196 -12.96 -16.58 17.68
N LEU A 197 -13.74 -17.32 16.90
CA LEU A 197 -14.75 -16.75 16.01
C LEU A 197 -16.11 -16.78 16.70
N ASN A 198 -16.71 -15.62 16.90
CA ASN A 198 -17.95 -15.41 17.63
C ASN A 198 -17.91 -16.08 19.00
N LYS A 199 -19.02 -16.71 19.41
CA LYS A 199 -19.11 -17.41 20.69
C LYS A 199 -18.62 -18.87 20.63
N ASN A 200 -18.03 -19.31 19.51
CA ASN A 200 -17.55 -20.68 19.35
C ASN A 200 -16.40 -21.00 20.31
N ARG A 201 -16.05 -22.29 20.43
CA ARG A 201 -14.87 -22.73 21.18
C ARG A 201 -13.61 -22.13 20.55
N ALA A 202 -12.72 -21.58 21.38
CA ALA A 202 -11.43 -21.07 20.93
C ALA A 202 -10.59 -22.20 20.30
N ILE A 203 -9.95 -21.90 19.19
CA ILE A 203 -8.97 -22.76 18.53
C ILE A 203 -7.60 -22.41 19.11
N THR A 204 -6.89 -23.41 19.61
CA THR A 204 -5.54 -23.24 20.13
C THR A 204 -4.51 -23.50 19.02
N THR A 205 -3.51 -22.62 18.91
CA THR A 205 -2.39 -22.74 17.96
C THR A 205 -1.24 -23.57 18.54
N GLY A 206 -0.17 -23.75 17.76
CA GLY A 206 1.14 -24.14 18.28
C GLY A 206 1.78 -23.05 19.15
N ASN A 207 2.94 -23.36 19.74
CA ASN A 207 3.67 -22.47 20.67
C ASN A 207 4.21 -21.18 20.02
N ASN A 208 4.15 -21.08 18.70
CA ASN A 208 4.61 -19.94 17.90
C ASN A 208 3.45 -19.26 17.15
N GLY A 209 2.22 -19.38 17.67
CA GLY A 209 1.04 -18.81 17.02
C GLY A 209 0.60 -19.55 15.74
N PHE A 210 1.34 -20.55 15.29
CA PHE A 210 1.10 -21.22 14.01
C PHE A 210 -0.06 -22.21 14.06
N LEU A 211 -0.91 -22.16 13.05
CA LEU A 211 -1.97 -23.11 12.79
C LEU A 211 -2.02 -23.46 11.29
N SER A 212 -1.86 -24.74 10.97
CA SER A 212 -2.05 -25.26 9.61
C SER A 212 -3.38 -26.01 9.46
N LYS A 213 -3.73 -26.84 10.45
CA LYS A 213 -4.97 -27.60 10.46
C LYS A 213 -6.16 -26.65 10.57
N ASN A 214 -7.14 -26.81 9.69
CA ASN A 214 -8.35 -25.99 9.61
C ASN A 214 -8.13 -24.50 9.30
N ALA A 215 -6.90 -24.03 9.03
CA ALA A 215 -6.63 -22.61 8.75
C ALA A 215 -7.47 -22.08 7.56
N ARG A 216 -7.52 -22.84 6.45
CA ARG A 216 -8.39 -22.51 5.31
C ARG A 216 -9.86 -22.48 5.69
N LYS A 217 -10.33 -23.45 6.48
CA LYS A 217 -11.73 -23.53 6.90
C LYS A 217 -12.10 -22.31 7.75
N LEU A 218 -11.24 -21.93 8.69
CA LEU A 218 -11.42 -20.74 9.52
C LEU A 218 -11.45 -19.47 8.66
N TYR A 219 -10.46 -19.30 7.77
CA TYR A 219 -10.38 -18.17 6.85
C TYR A 219 -11.66 -17.98 6.01
N LEU A 220 -12.20 -19.08 5.47
CA LEU A 220 -13.43 -19.05 4.67
C LEU A 220 -14.70 -18.88 5.52
N SER A 221 -14.66 -19.20 6.82
CA SER A 221 -15.81 -19.08 7.71
C SER A 221 -16.03 -17.68 8.26
N ILE A 222 -15.00 -16.81 8.25
CA ILE A 222 -15.14 -15.44 8.76
C ILE A 222 -16.03 -14.65 7.79
N LYS A 223 -17.08 -14.02 8.34
CA LYS A 223 -18.05 -13.17 7.67
C LYS A 223 -17.88 -11.72 8.11
N ASN A 224 -18.47 -10.81 7.33
CA ASN A 224 -18.51 -9.40 7.67
C ASN A 224 -19.15 -9.25 9.06
N ASP A 225 -18.57 -8.39 9.90
CA ASP A 225 -19.05 -8.07 11.25
C ASP A 225 -19.04 -9.25 12.25
N ASP A 226 -18.38 -10.36 11.92
CA ASP A 226 -18.11 -11.42 12.90
C ASP A 226 -17.18 -10.90 14.00
N SER A 227 -17.43 -11.28 15.25
CA SER A 227 -16.48 -11.00 16.33
C SER A 227 -15.34 -12.01 16.26
N LEU A 228 -14.15 -11.54 15.88
CA LEU A 228 -12.96 -12.37 15.79
C LEU A 228 -11.93 -11.91 16.81
N VAL A 229 -11.74 -12.70 17.86
CA VAL A 229 -10.81 -12.37 18.94
C VAL A 229 -9.59 -13.26 18.88
N VAL A 230 -8.41 -12.67 19.06
CA VAL A 230 -7.15 -13.38 19.21
C VAL A 230 -6.54 -13.12 20.58
N ALA A 231 -5.77 -14.09 21.07
CA ALA A 231 -5.03 -13.98 22.31
C ALA A 231 -3.65 -14.63 22.17
N TYR A 232 -2.60 -13.95 22.64
CA TYR A 232 -1.24 -14.48 22.67
C TYR A 232 -0.40 -13.80 23.77
N THR A 233 0.68 -14.45 24.21
CA THR A 233 1.64 -13.87 25.16
C THR A 233 2.85 -13.31 24.40
N GLU A 234 3.12 -12.01 24.55
CA GLU A 234 4.18 -11.30 23.84
C GLU A 234 5.48 -11.17 24.66
N TRP A 235 6.55 -11.78 24.19
CA TRP A 235 7.90 -11.63 24.76
C TRP A 235 8.37 -10.16 24.74
N PRO A 236 9.05 -9.66 25.78
CA PRO A 236 9.55 -10.36 26.97
C PRO A 236 8.57 -10.43 28.15
N TYR A 237 7.29 -10.10 27.94
CA TYR A 237 6.31 -10.00 29.01
C TYR A 237 5.46 -11.28 29.08
N ASP A 238 5.41 -11.94 30.25
CA ASP A 238 4.55 -13.13 30.44
C ASP A 238 3.10 -12.73 30.77
N ASN A 239 2.55 -11.79 29.99
CA ASN A 239 1.17 -11.35 30.10
C ASN A 239 0.45 -11.64 28.78
N GLU A 240 -0.73 -12.25 28.88
CA GLU A 240 -1.58 -12.48 27.71
C GLU A 240 -2.16 -11.15 27.23
N LYS A 241 -1.96 -10.86 25.94
CA LYS A 241 -2.63 -9.80 25.20
C LYS A 241 -3.80 -10.40 24.44
N GLN A 242 -4.91 -9.66 24.42
CA GLN A 242 -6.06 -9.98 23.58
C GLN A 242 -6.36 -8.81 22.66
N SER A 243 -6.82 -9.11 21.45
CA SER A 243 -7.31 -8.10 20.51
C SER A 243 -8.47 -8.61 19.69
N GLU A 244 -9.37 -7.71 19.34
CA GLU A 244 -10.44 -7.95 18.38
C GLU A 244 -9.97 -7.53 17.00
N ILE A 245 -10.18 -8.42 16.04
CA ILE A 245 -9.80 -8.23 14.65
C ILE A 245 -11.00 -7.64 13.91
N ASP A 246 -10.76 -6.50 13.25
CA ASP A 246 -11.74 -5.86 12.38
C ASP A 246 -12.05 -6.74 11.17
N THR A 247 -13.29 -7.27 11.15
CA THR A 247 -13.87 -8.12 10.10
C THR A 247 -14.80 -7.34 9.17
N ASP A 248 -14.88 -6.01 9.28
CA ASP A 248 -15.63 -5.18 8.31
C ASP A 248 -15.13 -5.48 6.88
N ARG A 249 -16.08 -5.72 5.97
CA ARG A 249 -15.82 -6.02 4.55
C ARG A 249 -14.82 -7.17 4.31
N ILE A 250 -14.67 -8.12 5.25
CA ILE A 250 -13.72 -9.24 5.16
C ILE A 250 -13.91 -10.08 3.89
N GLU A 251 -15.14 -10.21 3.38
CA GLU A 251 -15.40 -10.99 2.16
C GLU A 251 -14.76 -10.33 0.93
N THR A 252 -14.86 -9.00 0.81
CA THR A 252 -14.23 -8.22 -0.25
C THR A 252 -12.70 -8.25 -0.12
N VAL A 253 -12.17 -8.09 1.10
CA VAL A 253 -10.73 -8.24 1.40
C VAL A 253 -10.23 -9.61 0.94
N ARG A 254 -10.98 -10.67 1.29
CA ARG A 254 -10.65 -12.05 0.94
C ARG A 254 -10.63 -12.27 -0.57
N MET A 255 -11.63 -11.79 -1.30
CA MET A 255 -11.65 -11.87 -2.75
C MET A 255 -10.42 -11.18 -3.37
N ILE A 256 -10.06 -9.99 -2.88
CA ILE A 256 -8.90 -9.25 -3.39
C ILE A 256 -7.61 -10.03 -3.14
N PHE A 257 -7.40 -10.50 -1.91
CA PHE A 257 -6.23 -11.30 -1.56
C PHE A 257 -6.14 -12.61 -2.34
N GLU A 258 -7.25 -13.32 -2.50
CA GLU A 258 -7.29 -14.57 -3.26
C GLU A 258 -6.90 -14.33 -4.71
N LYS A 259 -7.43 -13.27 -5.33
CA LYS A 259 -7.11 -12.90 -6.71
C LYS A 259 -5.64 -12.55 -6.91
N ILE A 260 -5.05 -11.74 -6.02
CA ILE A 260 -3.63 -11.36 -6.05
C ILE A 260 -2.75 -12.61 -5.87
N SER A 261 -3.06 -13.40 -4.84
CA SER A 261 -2.27 -14.59 -4.50
C SER A 261 -2.36 -15.66 -5.58
N ASP A 262 -3.53 -15.88 -6.20
CA ASP A 262 -3.67 -16.86 -7.28
C ASP A 262 -2.87 -16.46 -8.52
N GLU A 263 -2.73 -15.16 -8.82
CA GLU A 263 -1.90 -14.72 -9.93
C GLU A 263 -0.40 -14.87 -9.61
N TYR A 264 0.03 -14.47 -8.41
CA TYR A 264 1.43 -14.56 -8.00
C TYR A 264 1.93 -16.02 -7.90
N LEU A 265 1.09 -16.91 -7.37
CA LEU A 265 1.44 -18.30 -7.08
C LEU A 265 1.37 -19.25 -8.29
N LYS A 266 0.98 -18.76 -9.48
CA LYS A 266 1.12 -19.51 -10.74
C LYS A 266 2.58 -19.89 -10.97
#